data_AF-A0A915I1Z2-F1
#
_entry.id   AF-A0A915I1Z2-F1
#
_cell.length_a   1.000
_cell.length_b   1.000
_cell.length_c   1.000
_cell.angle_alpha   90.00
_cell.angle_beta   90.00
_cell.angle_gamma   90.00
#
_symmetry.space_group_name_H-M   'P 1'
#
loop_
_entity.id
_entity.type
_entity.pdbx_description
1 polymer ?
#
loop_
_entity_poly.entity_id
_entity_poly.type
_entity_poly.pdbx_seq_one_letter_code
_entity_poly.pdbx_strand_id
1 'polypeptide(L)' 'FAISGISTHFLRLDWSPDGTSLTGVHSLNNGGPVAKIIQRNTWNYNNEFVGHRKAVTCTRFSPTMYEIVQNFENGSSKIR' A
#
# COMPACT_ATOMS: atom_id res chain seq x y z
N PHE A 1 14.01 -8.80 0.81
CA PHE A 1 13.22 -8.43 -0.37
C PHE A 1 13.12 -9.65 -1.28
N ALA A 2 11.94 -10.21 -1.50
CA ALA A 2 11.74 -11.30 -2.46
C ALA A 2 10.92 -10.75 -3.63
N ILE A 3 11.51 -10.75 -4.81
CA ILE A 3 10.86 -10.31 -6.05
C ILE A 3 9.98 -11.44 -6.59
N SER A 4 8.81 -11.08 -7.14
CA SER A 4 7.98 -12.04 -7.89
C SER A 4 8.78 -12.66 -9.05
N GLY A 5 8.68 -13.99 -9.22
CA GLY A 5 9.39 -14.73 -10.27
C GLY A 5 8.85 -14.50 -11.69
N ILE A 6 7.75 -13.75 -11.84
CA ILE A 6 7.18 -13.36 -13.14
C ILE A 6 7.77 -11.99 -13.50
N SER A 7 8.44 -11.85 -14.65
CA SER A 7 8.88 -10.53 -15.12
C SER A 7 7.66 -9.70 -15.54
N THR A 8 7.47 -8.53 -14.92
CA THR A 8 6.47 -7.54 -15.36
C THR A 8 7.21 -6.35 -15.98
N HIS A 9 6.80 -5.95 -17.19
CA HIS A 9 7.52 -4.94 -17.99
C HIS A 9 7.46 -3.53 -17.38
N PHE A 10 6.45 -3.24 -16.55
CA PHE A 10 6.24 -1.94 -15.94
C PHE A 10 5.87 -2.08 -14.47
N LEU A 11 6.57 -1.33 -13.63
CA LEU A 11 6.35 -1.25 -12.19
C LEU A 11 6.22 0.21 -11.78
N ARG A 12 5.08 0.59 -11.21
CA ARG A 12 4.82 1.97 -10.75
C ARG A 12 4.50 1.98 -9.27
N LEU A 13 5.46 2.47 -8.50
CA LEU A 13 5.32 2.77 -7.09
C LEU A 13 4.69 4.15 -6.94
N ASP A 14 4.04 4.41 -5.82
CA ASP A 14 3.52 5.75 -5.51
C ASP A 14 3.78 6.12 -4.05
N TRP A 15 4.05 7.41 -3.85
CA TRP A 15 4.21 8.01 -2.53
C TRP A 15 2.85 8.40 -1.97
N SER A 16 2.70 8.27 -0.65
CA SER A 16 1.56 8.83 0.03
C SER A 16 1.56 10.37 -0.13
N PRO A 17 0.39 11.04 -0.14
CA PRO A 17 0.31 12.48 -0.40
C PRO A 17 1.03 13.32 0.66
N ASP A 18 1.13 12.80 1.88
CA ASP A 18 1.87 13.36 3.01
C ASP A 18 3.39 13.04 2.96
N GLY A 19 3.83 12.18 2.04
CA GLY A 19 5.22 11.79 1.86
C GLY A 19 5.80 10.90 2.96
N THR A 20 4.97 10.31 3.83
CA THR A 20 5.42 9.47 4.95
C THR A 20 5.66 8.02 4.54
N SER A 21 5.00 7.55 3.49
CA SER A 21 4.98 6.14 3.09
C SER A 21 5.13 5.99 1.58
N LEU A 22 5.87 4.96 1.15
CA LEU A 22 6.02 4.55 -0.24
C LEU A 22 5.39 3.17 -0.42
N THR A 23 4.57 3.01 -1.45
CA THR A 23 3.96 1.70 -1.74
C THR A 23 4.75 0.94 -2.79
N GLY A 24 5.31 -0.19 -2.35
CA GLY A 24 5.99 -1.25 -3.10
C GLY A 24 5.05 -2.05 -4.01
N VAL A 25 5.48 -2.35 -5.24
CA VAL A 25 4.81 -3.28 -6.14
C VAL A 25 5.65 -4.56 -6.32
N HIS A 26 5.10 -5.56 -7.00
CA HIS A 26 5.81 -6.78 -7.41
C HIS A 26 6.47 -7.59 -6.28
N SER A 27 5.90 -7.51 -5.09
CA SER A 27 6.45 -8.13 -3.90
C SER A 27 5.74 -9.44 -3.58
N LEU A 28 6.46 -10.34 -2.92
CA LEU A 28 5.90 -11.59 -2.41
C LEU A 28 5.92 -11.63 -0.88
N ASN A 29 4.91 -12.28 -0.32
CA ASN A 29 4.88 -12.72 1.07
C ASN A 29 4.26 -14.12 1.12
N ASN A 30 4.99 -15.08 1.70
CA ASN A 30 4.61 -16.50 1.73
C ASN A 30 4.15 -17.06 0.37
N GLY A 31 4.81 -16.64 -0.72
CA GLY A 31 4.48 -17.06 -2.09
C GLY A 31 3.26 -16.34 -2.71
N GLY A 32 2.52 -15.55 -1.93
CA GLY A 32 1.42 -14.73 -2.40
C GLY A 32 1.87 -13.34 -2.89
N PRO A 33 1.28 -12.79 -3.96
CA PRO A 33 1.53 -11.42 -4.39
C PRO A 33 0.99 -10.40 -3.38
N VAL A 34 1.81 -9.40 -3.08
CA VAL A 34 1.49 -8.31 -2.15
C VAL A 34 1.98 -6.97 -2.70
N ALA A 35 1.36 -5.88 -2.24
CA ALA A 35 1.96 -4.54 -2.32
C ALA A 35 2.54 -4.17 -0.95
N LYS A 36 3.83 -3.83 -0.88
CA LYS A 36 4.48 -3.49 0.41
C LYS A 36 4.21 -2.03 0.77
N ILE A 37 4.14 -1.70 2.05
CA ILE A 37 4.13 -0.33 2.55
C ILE A 37 5.47 -0.09 3.22
N ILE A 38 6.21 0.90 2.71
CA ILE A 38 7.55 1.24 3.18
C ILE A 38 7.48 2.60 3.86
N GLN A 39 7.84 2.67 5.14
CA GLN A 39 7.92 3.93 5.86
C GLN A 39 9.17 4.70 5.44
N ARG A 40 9.02 5.99 5.09
CA ARG A 40 10.12 6.79 4.54
C ARG A 40 11.31 6.94 5.49
N ASN A 41 11.04 7.26 6.74
CA ASN A 41 12.08 7.67 7.69
C ASN A 41 12.89 6.47 8.20
N THR A 42 12.24 5.33 8.37
CA THR A 42 12.83 4.12 8.95
C THR A 42 13.19 3.06 7.91
N TRP A 43 12.68 3.21 6.68
CA TRP A 43 12.71 2.19 5.62
C TRP A 43 12.12 0.84 6.06
N ASN A 44 11.29 0.85 7.10
CA ASN A 44 10.59 -0.33 7.59
C ASN A 44 9.48 -0.73 6.63
N TYR A 45 9.30 -2.04 6.41
CA TYR A 45 8.36 -2.61 5.45
C TYR A 45 7.44 -3.69 6.04
N ASN A 46 7.16 -3.63 7.35
CA ASN A 46 6.40 -4.65 8.07
C ASN A 46 4.91 -4.73 7.67
N ASN A 47 4.40 -3.71 6.97
CA ASN A 47 2.99 -3.60 6.59
C ASN A 47 2.81 -3.78 5.07
N GLU A 48 1.73 -4.45 4.68
CA GLU A 48 1.55 -4.93 3.31
C GLU A 48 0.06 -5.06 2.96
N PHE A 49 -0.31 -4.77 1.71
CA PHE A 49 -1.61 -5.08 1.15
C PHE A 49 -1.60 -6.49 0.55
N VAL A 50 -2.42 -7.37 1.13
CA VAL A 50 -2.56 -8.79 0.77
C VAL A 50 -3.84 -9.06 -0.02
N GLY A 51 -3.95 -10.26 -0.61
CA GLY A 51 -5.16 -10.72 -1.30
C GLY A 51 -5.13 -10.59 -2.82
N HIS A 52 -4.01 -10.17 -3.41
CA HIS A 52 -3.85 -10.11 -4.86
C HIS A 52 -3.66 -11.51 -5.45
N ARG A 53 -4.43 -11.85 -6.50
CA ARG A 53 -4.31 -13.14 -7.22
C ARG A 53 -3.13 -13.19 -8.20
N LYS A 54 -2.63 -12.03 -8.62
CA LYS A 54 -1.53 -11.85 -9.57
C LYS A 54 -0.59 -10.76 -9.06
N ALA A 55 0.60 -10.66 -9.67
CA ALA A 55 1.57 -9.62 -9.33
C ALA A 55 0.96 -8.21 -9.41
N VAL A 56 1.17 -7.42 -8.35
CA VAL A 56 0.86 -5.99 -8.36
C VAL A 56 1.88 -5.29 -9.24
N THR A 57 1.42 -4.50 -10.20
CA THR A 57 2.29 -3.75 -11.13
C THR A 57 2.23 -2.24 -10.91
N CYS A 58 1.18 -1.75 -10.26
CA CYS A 58 0.98 -0.33 -10.00
C CYS A 58 0.26 -0.13 -8.66
N THR A 59 0.69 0.86 -7.90
CA THR A 59 -0.04 1.43 -6.76
C THR A 59 -0.27 2.92 -7.01
N ARG A 60 -1.30 3.49 -6.41
CA ARG A 60 -1.61 4.92 -6.53
C ARG A 60 -2.38 5.39 -5.30
N PHE A 61 -1.92 6.45 -4.66
CA PHE A 61 -2.62 7.04 -3.53
C PHE A 61 -3.74 7.97 -3.99
N SER A 62 -4.83 8.07 -3.22
CA SER A 62 -5.84 9.10 -3.46
C SER A 62 -5.17 10.49 -3.51
N PRO A 63 -5.56 11.38 -4.44
CA PRO A 63 -5.00 12.73 -4.45
C PRO A 63 -5.56 13.59 -3.30
N THR A 64 -6.65 13.13 -2.70
CA THR A 64 -7.35 13.78 -1.60
C THR A 64 -7.09 13.01 -0.31
N MET A 65 -6.69 13.71 0.74
CA MET A 65 -6.59 13.15 2.08
C MET A 65 -7.99 13.05 2.71
N TYR A 66 -8.27 11.92 3.33
CA TYR A 66 -9.52 11.67 4.03
C TYR A 66 -9.31 11.76 5.54
N GLU A 67 -10.21 12.45 6.22
CA GLU A 67 -10.22 12.51 7.68
C GLU A 67 -11.40 11.69 8.20
N ILE A 68 -11.13 10.78 9.13
CA ILE A 68 -12.20 10.07 9.84
C ILE A 68 -12.65 10.99 10.98
N VAL A 69 -13.83 11.57 10.83
CA VAL A 69 -14.49 12.25 11.95
C VAL A 69 -15.15 11.18 12.81
N GLN A 70 -14.54 10.88 13.94
CA GLN A 70 -15.15 10.02 14.96
C GLN A 70 -16.31 10.79 15.61
N ASN A 71 -17.52 10.59 15.10
CA ASN A 71 -18.71 10.96 15.86
C ASN A 71 -18.89 9.88 16.92
N PHE A 72 -18.72 10.23 18.19
CA PHE A 72 -18.91 9.30 19.31
C PHE A 72 -20.36 8.81 19.46
N GLU A 73 -21.29 9.31 18.64
CA GLU A 73 -22.65 8.81 18.57
C GLU A 73 -22.75 7.66 17.53
N ASN A 74 -23.02 6.46 18.04
CA ASN A 74 -23.42 5.25 17.32
C ASN A 74 -22.38 4.56 16.42
N GLY A 75 -21.12 4.47 16.86
CA GLY A 75 -20.15 3.46 16.40
C GLY A 75 -19.82 3.44 14.90
N SER A 76 -20.27 4.45 14.15
CA SER A 76 -20.18 4.52 12.70
C SER A 76 -19.30 5.71 12.34
N SER A 77 -18.06 5.44 11.96
CA SER A 77 -17.14 6.46 11.44
C SER A 77 -17.66 6.98 10.09
N LYS A 78 -17.89 8.29 10.00
CA LYS A 78 -18.17 8.97 8.72
C LYS A 78 -16.84 9.46 8.14
N ILE A 79 -16.54 9.05 6.92
CA ILE A 79 -15.42 9.58 6.13
C ILE A 79 -15.90 10.89 5.49
N ARG A 80 -15.17 11.99 5.70
CA ARG A 80 -15.39 13.27 5.00
C ARG A 80 -14.47 13.39 3.79
#